data_AF-Q884J8-F1
#
_entry.id   AF-Q884J8-F1
#
_cell.length_a   1.000
_cell.length_b   1.000
_cell.length_c   1.000
_cell.angle_alpha   90.00
_cell.angle_beta   90.00
_cell.angle_gamma   90.00
#
_symmetry.space_group_name_H-M   'P 1'
#
loop_
_entity.id
_entity.type
_entity.pdbx_description
1 polymer ?
#
loop_
_entity_poly.entity_id
_entity_poly.type
_entity_poly.pdbx_seq_one_letter_code
_entity_poly.pdbx_strand_id
1 'polypeptide(L)'
;MTGLYARVGGVLLILLAVAGALYGAYRHGVSVTDSQWQAKWSEQVSAQSQAVATTTAEYRTEEQRRQKAANQVANDARQEQTAALTDAAVADAAGGRLRIEAGKLAATAGCVPGDTGASERGKAATRAAMVLSDLLGRADSRAGELAKAYDQSRVAGLACERSYQSLITSE
;
A
#
# COMPACT_ATOMS: atom_id res chain seq x y z
N MET A 1 -47.91 77.77 -39.81
CA MET A 1 -47.59 76.33 -39.66
C MET A 1 -46.23 76.10 -38.97
N THR A 2 -45.20 76.93 -39.18
CA THR A 2 -43.85 76.79 -38.60
C THR A 2 -43.77 76.85 -37.05
N GLY A 3 -44.60 77.67 -36.40
CA GLY A 3 -44.59 77.79 -34.92
C GLY A 3 -45.11 76.57 -34.15
N LEU A 4 -45.99 75.77 -34.75
CA LEU A 4 -46.49 74.53 -34.13
C LEU A 4 -45.42 73.43 -34.17
N TYR A 5 -44.73 73.29 -35.31
CA TYR A 5 -43.62 72.34 -35.47
C TYR A 5 -42.45 72.63 -34.53
N ALA A 6 -42.13 73.90 -34.28
CA ALA A 6 -41.09 74.28 -33.31
C ALA A 6 -41.45 73.87 -31.87
N ARG A 7 -42.72 74.03 -31.47
CA ARG A 7 -43.19 73.62 -30.13
C ARG A 7 -43.25 72.09 -29.99
N VAL A 8 -43.74 71.39 -31.01
CA VAL A 8 -43.78 69.92 -31.04
C VAL A 8 -42.37 69.34 -31.03
N GLY A 9 -41.43 69.92 -31.79
CA GLY A 9 -40.02 69.52 -31.76
C GLY A 9 -39.37 69.74 -30.40
N GLY A 10 -39.66 70.86 -29.73
CA GLY A 10 -39.18 71.12 -28.37
C GLY A 10 -39.70 70.11 -27.35
N VAL A 11 -40.98 69.76 -27.40
CA VAL A 11 -41.58 68.74 -26.51
C VAL A 11 -40.98 67.36 -26.77
N LEU A 12 -40.78 66.97 -28.04
CA LEU A 12 -40.12 65.72 -28.40
C LEU A 12 -38.69 65.62 -27.88
N LEU A 13 -37.90 66.70 -27.98
CA LEU A 13 -36.55 66.74 -27.44
C LEU A 13 -36.52 66.59 -25.91
N ILE A 14 -37.45 67.22 -25.21
CA ILE A 14 -37.59 67.08 -23.76
C ILE A 14 -37.95 65.64 -23.39
N LEU A 15 -38.91 65.02 -24.09
CA LEU A 15 -39.29 63.62 -23.84
C LEU A 15 -38.13 62.65 -24.08
N LEU A 16 -37.34 62.86 -25.15
CA LEU A 16 -36.16 62.05 -25.43
C LEU A 16 -35.07 62.22 -24.36
N ALA A 17 -34.84 63.44 -23.89
CA ALA A 17 -33.89 63.71 -22.81
C ALA A 17 -34.31 63.03 -21.50
N VAL A 18 -35.60 63.09 -21.15
CA VAL A 18 -36.15 62.41 -19.97
C VAL A 18 -36.04 60.89 -20.11
N ALA A 19 -36.39 60.33 -21.27
CA ALA A 19 -36.28 58.89 -21.52
C ALA A 19 -34.82 58.41 -21.43
N GLY A 20 -33.87 59.17 -21.98
CA GLY A 20 -32.44 58.89 -21.88
C GLY A 20 -31.93 58.93 -20.44
N ALA A 21 -32.34 59.93 -19.66
CA ALA A 21 -31.97 60.03 -18.25
C ALA A 21 -32.53 58.87 -17.41
N LEU A 22 -33.79 58.49 -17.61
CA LEU A 22 -34.41 57.35 -16.93
C LEU A 22 -33.76 56.02 -17.32
N TYR A 23 -33.44 55.85 -18.61
CA TYR A 23 -32.73 54.65 -19.09
C TYR A 23 -31.32 54.56 -18.52
N GLY A 24 -30.59 55.68 -18.47
CA GLY A 24 -29.27 55.77 -17.84
C GLY A 24 -29.31 55.42 -16.35
N ALA A 25 -30.27 55.97 -15.61
CA ALA A 25 -30.46 55.66 -14.19
C ALA A 25 -30.82 54.19 -13.95
N TYR A 26 -31.69 53.61 -14.78
CA TYR A 26 -32.05 52.19 -14.72
C TYR A 26 -30.84 51.29 -15.00
N ARG A 27 -30.09 51.56 -16.09
CA ARG A 27 -28.90 50.78 -16.45
C ARG A 27 -27.81 50.87 -15.39
N HIS A 28 -27.61 52.06 -14.82
CA HIS A 28 -26.68 52.25 -13.72
C HIS A 28 -27.11 51.45 -12.49
N GLY A 29 -28.38 51.54 -12.09
CA GLY A 29 -28.95 50.76 -11.00
C GLY A 29 -28.73 49.25 -11.18
N VAL A 30 -29.09 48.71 -12.35
CA VAL A 30 -28.89 47.29 -12.68
C VAL A 30 -27.41 46.90 -12.61
N SER A 31 -26.51 47.71 -13.18
CA SER A 31 -25.07 47.41 -13.16
C SER A 31 -24.46 47.40 -11.76
N VAL A 32 -24.93 48.28 -10.87
CA VAL A 32 -24.47 48.34 -9.48
C VAL A 32 -25.01 47.14 -8.69
N THR A 33 -26.27 46.78 -8.88
CA THR A 33 -26.84 45.59 -8.24
C THR A 33 -26.20 44.30 -8.73
N ASP A 34 -25.93 44.21 -10.03
CA ASP A 34 -25.32 43.03 -10.66
C ASP A 34 -23.88 42.84 -10.19
N SER A 35 -23.08 43.91 -10.17
CA SER A 35 -21.70 43.86 -9.66
C SER A 35 -21.63 43.50 -8.17
N GLN A 36 -22.52 44.04 -7.33
CA GLN A 36 -22.60 43.67 -5.91
C GLN A 36 -23.03 42.21 -5.73
N TRP A 37 -24.00 41.74 -6.51
CA TRP A 37 -24.44 40.35 -6.48
C TRP A 37 -23.32 39.42 -6.93
N GLN A 38 -22.64 39.74 -8.02
CA GLN A 38 -21.54 38.94 -8.56
C GLN A 38 -20.35 38.89 -7.60
N ALA A 39 -20.05 40.00 -6.90
CA ALA A 39 -19.03 40.01 -5.85
C ALA A 39 -19.38 39.04 -4.71
N LYS A 40 -20.59 39.14 -4.14
CA LYS A 40 -21.06 38.24 -3.08
C LYS A 40 -21.11 36.77 -3.53
N TRP A 41 -21.51 36.54 -4.77
CA TRP A 41 -21.53 35.20 -5.34
C TRP A 41 -20.12 34.63 -5.49
N SER A 42 -19.18 35.43 -6.01
CA SER A 42 -17.79 35.02 -6.17
C SER A 42 -17.12 34.70 -4.85
N GLU A 43 -17.42 35.46 -3.79
CA GLU A 43 -16.94 35.22 -2.43
C GLU A 43 -17.50 33.91 -1.85
N GLN A 44 -18.79 33.63 -2.06
CA GLN A 44 -19.38 32.37 -1.63
C GLN A 44 -18.82 31.16 -2.38
N VAL A 45 -18.67 31.27 -3.70
CA VAL A 45 -18.09 30.21 -4.52
C VAL A 45 -16.63 29.98 -4.16
N SER A 46 -15.85 31.04 -3.92
CA SER A 46 -14.46 30.91 -3.50
C SER A 46 -14.36 30.26 -2.12
N ALA A 47 -15.15 30.69 -1.14
CA ALA A 47 -15.21 30.09 0.19
C ALA A 47 -15.61 28.61 0.14
N GLN A 48 -16.62 28.26 -0.66
CA GLN A 48 -17.03 26.87 -0.85
C GLN A 48 -15.92 26.04 -1.52
N SER A 49 -15.31 26.57 -2.58
CA SER A 49 -14.23 25.88 -3.28
C SER A 49 -13.01 25.65 -2.39
N GLN A 50 -12.69 26.63 -1.54
CA GLN A 50 -11.62 26.53 -0.57
C GLN A 50 -11.96 25.50 0.50
N ALA A 51 -13.18 25.52 1.05
CA ALA A 51 -13.63 24.52 2.01
C ALA A 51 -13.55 23.09 1.44
N VAL A 52 -13.99 22.88 0.19
CA VAL A 52 -13.88 21.59 -0.49
C VAL A 52 -12.41 21.22 -0.73
N ALA A 53 -11.57 22.16 -1.12
CA ALA A 53 -10.15 21.93 -1.35
C ALA A 53 -9.42 21.55 -0.06
N THR A 54 -9.69 22.23 1.05
CA THR A 54 -9.08 21.92 2.36
C THR A 54 -9.53 20.55 2.85
N THR A 55 -10.83 20.25 2.84
CA THR A 55 -11.31 18.93 3.25
C THR A 55 -10.72 17.84 2.37
N THR A 56 -10.69 18.04 1.04
CA THR A 56 -10.12 17.04 0.12
C THR A 56 -8.62 16.84 0.36
N ALA A 57 -7.87 17.90 0.66
CA ALA A 57 -6.45 17.81 0.97
C ALA A 57 -6.19 17.04 2.27
N GLU A 58 -6.99 17.28 3.31
CA GLU A 58 -6.93 16.54 4.57
C GLU A 58 -7.21 15.04 4.36
N TYR A 59 -8.32 14.71 3.67
CA TYR A 59 -8.65 13.32 3.35
C TYR A 59 -7.57 12.63 2.51
N ARG A 60 -7.01 13.31 1.51
CA ARG A 60 -5.91 12.75 0.70
C ARG A 60 -4.63 12.54 1.50
N THR A 61 -4.34 13.42 2.44
CA THR A 61 -3.16 13.29 3.32
C THR A 61 -3.30 12.07 4.22
N GLU A 62 -4.47 11.87 4.82
CA GLU A 62 -4.74 10.66 5.61
C GLU A 62 -4.71 9.39 4.77
N GLU A 63 -5.28 9.41 3.56
CA GLU A 63 -5.23 8.27 2.64
C GLU A 63 -3.78 7.93 2.24
N GLN A 64 -2.97 8.94 1.90
CA GLN A 64 -1.56 8.73 1.60
C GLN A 64 -0.77 8.21 2.80
N ARG A 65 -1.08 8.68 4.01
CA ARG A 65 -0.47 8.18 5.25
C ARG A 65 -0.80 6.70 5.45
N ARG A 66 -2.07 6.30 5.31
CA ARG A 66 -2.53 4.91 5.43
C ARG A 66 -1.89 4.01 4.37
N GLN A 67 -1.84 4.46 3.11
CA GLN A 67 -1.20 3.73 2.03
C GLN A 67 0.31 3.57 2.26
N LYS A 68 1.00 4.61 2.74
CA LYS A 68 2.42 4.53 3.07
C LYS A 68 2.68 3.52 4.20
N ALA A 69 1.87 3.56 5.26
CA ALA A 69 1.98 2.59 6.36
C ALA A 69 1.73 1.15 5.88
N ALA A 70 0.68 0.92 5.07
CA ALA A 70 0.39 -0.39 4.50
C ALA A 70 1.53 -0.90 3.59
N ASN A 71 2.08 -0.03 2.74
CA ASN A 71 3.22 -0.36 1.88
C ASN A 71 4.46 -0.69 2.68
N GLN A 72 4.71 0.02 3.78
CA GLN A 72 5.85 -0.25 4.66
C GLN A 72 5.71 -1.62 5.33
N VAL A 73 4.54 -1.93 5.90
CA VAL A 73 4.25 -3.25 6.49
C VAL A 73 4.42 -4.36 5.45
N ALA A 74 3.93 -4.16 4.23
CA ALA A 74 4.07 -5.13 3.15
C ALA A 74 5.55 -5.33 2.73
N ASN A 75 6.34 -4.27 2.68
CA ASN A 75 7.76 -4.35 2.36
C ASN A 75 8.56 -5.05 3.46
N ASP A 76 8.31 -4.71 4.73
CA ASP A 76 8.95 -5.34 5.88
C ASP A 76 8.64 -6.85 5.91
N ALA A 77 7.37 -7.22 5.70
CA ALA A 77 6.95 -8.62 5.64
C ALA A 77 7.62 -9.38 4.49
N ARG A 78 7.75 -8.76 3.30
CA ARG A 78 8.48 -9.35 2.16
C ARG A 78 9.97 -9.54 2.46
N GLN A 79 10.58 -8.59 3.15
CA GLN A 79 11.98 -8.67 3.55
C GLN A 79 12.21 -9.78 4.57
N GLU A 80 11.37 -9.86 5.61
CA GLU A 80 11.39 -10.95 6.60
C GLU A 80 11.17 -12.32 5.93
N GLN A 81 10.20 -12.44 5.02
CA GLN A 81 9.96 -13.68 4.27
C GLN A 81 11.17 -14.07 3.41
N THR A 82 11.81 -13.11 2.74
CA THR A 82 12.99 -13.38 1.89
C THR A 82 14.18 -13.84 2.73
N ALA A 83 14.40 -13.23 3.89
CA ALA A 83 15.43 -13.65 4.83
C ALA A 83 15.17 -15.08 5.32
N ALA A 84 13.96 -15.37 5.79
CA ALA A 84 13.58 -16.72 6.25
C ALA A 84 13.75 -17.79 5.15
N LEU A 85 13.39 -17.47 3.90
CA LEU A 85 13.59 -18.39 2.76
C LEU A 85 15.07 -18.62 2.45
N THR A 86 15.91 -17.60 2.60
CA THR A 86 17.35 -17.71 2.38
C THR A 86 18.00 -18.54 3.48
N ASP A 87 17.64 -18.30 4.73
CA ASP A 87 18.13 -19.06 5.88
C ASP A 87 17.73 -20.54 5.78
N ALA A 88 16.47 -20.82 5.38
CA ALA A 88 16.02 -22.17 5.11
C ALA A 88 16.84 -22.85 4.00
N ALA A 89 17.12 -22.15 2.88
CA ALA A 89 17.92 -22.69 1.79
C ALA A 89 19.38 -22.97 2.21
N VAL A 90 19.97 -22.11 3.05
CA VAL A 90 21.32 -22.31 3.60
C VAL A 90 21.35 -23.54 4.52
N ALA A 91 20.34 -23.70 5.38
CA ALA A 91 20.19 -24.86 6.26
C ALA A 91 20.01 -26.16 5.46
N ASP A 92 19.15 -26.16 4.44
CA ASP A 92 18.94 -27.31 3.55
C ASP A 92 20.24 -27.71 2.83
N ALA A 93 20.99 -26.72 2.32
CA ALA A 93 22.26 -26.97 1.66
C ALA A 93 23.31 -27.53 2.63
N ALA A 94 23.38 -27.03 3.86
CA ALA A 94 24.28 -27.55 4.90
C ALA A 94 23.91 -28.98 5.29
N GLY A 95 22.62 -29.28 5.50
CA GLY A 95 22.13 -30.63 5.78
C GLY A 95 22.35 -31.60 4.62
N GLY A 96 22.24 -31.14 3.37
CA GLY A 96 22.58 -31.91 2.18
C GLY A 96 24.07 -32.29 2.13
N ARG A 97 24.96 -31.32 2.37
CA ARG A 97 26.42 -31.57 2.44
C ARG A 97 26.76 -32.56 3.55
N LEU A 98 26.18 -32.39 4.75
CA LEU A 98 26.40 -33.30 5.87
C LEU A 98 25.99 -34.74 5.53
N ARG A 99 24.85 -34.93 4.88
CA ARG A 99 24.38 -36.26 4.44
C ARG A 99 25.32 -36.90 3.41
N ILE A 100 25.83 -36.12 2.47
CA ILE A 100 26.79 -36.61 1.47
C ILE A 100 28.09 -37.04 2.14
N GLU A 101 28.66 -36.22 3.01
CA GLU A 101 29.92 -36.54 3.71
C GLU A 101 29.76 -37.71 4.68
N ALA A 102 28.64 -37.79 5.39
CA ALA A 102 28.31 -38.94 6.23
C ALA A 102 28.15 -40.23 5.41
N GLY A 103 27.53 -40.16 4.23
CA GLY A 103 27.43 -41.28 3.30
C GLY A 103 28.78 -41.75 2.77
N LYS A 104 29.68 -40.82 2.41
CA LYS A 104 31.06 -41.13 2.02
C LYS A 104 31.83 -41.80 3.16
N LEU A 105 31.74 -41.27 4.38
CA LEU A 105 32.40 -41.84 5.55
C LEU A 105 31.89 -43.25 5.88
N ALA A 106 30.58 -43.48 5.78
CA ALA A 106 30.00 -44.81 5.97
C ALA A 106 30.48 -45.81 4.90
N ALA A 107 30.61 -45.37 3.64
CA ALA A 107 31.12 -46.20 2.56
C ALA A 107 32.60 -46.57 2.73
N THR A 108 33.46 -45.63 3.18
CA THR A 108 34.88 -45.90 3.41
C THR A 108 35.12 -46.80 4.63
N ALA A 109 34.32 -46.66 5.68
CA ALA A 109 34.39 -47.55 6.86
C ALA A 109 34.00 -49.01 6.53
N GLY A 110 33.16 -49.24 5.52
CA GLY A 110 32.75 -50.57 5.07
C GLY A 110 33.82 -51.34 4.28
N CYS A 111 34.91 -50.70 3.84
CA CYS A 111 35.96 -51.32 3.02
C CYS A 111 37.14 -51.89 3.84
N VAL A 112 37.11 -51.85 5.18
CA VAL A 112 38.19 -52.38 6.02
C VAL A 112 38.04 -53.91 6.16
N PRO A 113 39.11 -54.72 5.92
CA PRO A 113 39.04 -56.18 6.08
C PRO A 113 38.84 -56.53 7.57
N GLY A 114 37.76 -57.23 7.91
CA GLY A 114 37.44 -57.62 9.29
C GLY A 114 37.03 -59.08 9.43
N ASP A 115 37.40 -59.69 10.56
CA ASP A 115 37.14 -61.08 10.92
C ASP A 115 35.67 -61.50 10.73
N THR A 116 35.48 -62.70 10.18
CA THR A 116 34.18 -63.22 9.68
C THR A 116 33.06 -63.26 10.72
N GLY A 117 33.37 -63.47 12.00
CA GLY A 117 32.40 -63.46 13.11
C GLY A 117 32.02 -62.05 13.61
N ALA A 118 32.94 -61.08 13.53
CA ALA A 118 32.65 -59.67 13.76
C ALA A 118 31.90 -59.05 12.56
N SER A 119 32.13 -59.58 11.36
CA SER A 119 31.50 -59.15 10.12
C SER A 119 29.97 -59.35 10.11
N GLU A 120 29.44 -60.49 10.59
CA GLU A 120 27.98 -60.71 10.66
C GLU A 120 27.28 -59.81 11.69
N ARG A 121 27.89 -59.62 12.87
CA ARG A 121 27.37 -58.68 13.89
C ARG A 121 27.47 -57.23 13.39
N GLY A 122 28.53 -56.92 12.64
CA GLY A 122 28.70 -55.65 11.93
C GLY A 122 27.61 -55.41 10.88
N LYS A 123 27.22 -56.42 10.08
CA LYS A 123 26.13 -56.29 9.08
C LYS A 123 24.78 -55.94 9.70
N ALA A 124 24.46 -56.52 10.87
CA ALA A 124 23.23 -56.16 11.59
C ALA A 124 23.28 -54.71 12.11
N ALA A 125 24.41 -54.30 12.69
CA ALA A 125 24.62 -52.92 13.16
C ALA A 125 24.60 -51.91 12.00
N THR A 126 25.21 -52.20 10.86
CA THR A 126 25.19 -51.34 9.67
C THR A 126 23.79 -51.19 9.09
N ARG A 127 22.99 -52.27 9.05
CA ARG A 127 21.58 -52.19 8.63
C ARG A 127 20.75 -51.33 9.59
N ALA A 128 20.92 -51.49 10.90
CA ALA A 128 20.26 -50.64 11.88
C ALA A 128 20.67 -49.17 11.73
N ALA A 129 21.96 -48.88 11.52
CA ALA A 129 22.46 -47.53 11.28
C ALA A 129 21.91 -46.90 9.99
N MET A 130 21.79 -47.68 8.91
CA MET A 130 21.16 -47.20 7.65
C MET A 130 19.69 -46.85 7.85
N VAL A 131 18.92 -47.66 8.57
CA VAL A 131 17.50 -47.37 8.88
C VAL A 131 17.39 -46.13 9.77
N LEU A 132 18.24 -46.01 10.79
CA LEU A 132 18.23 -44.83 11.66
C LEU A 132 18.56 -43.55 10.90
N SER A 133 19.50 -43.62 9.95
CA SER A 133 19.87 -42.51 9.07
C SER A 133 18.73 -42.11 8.12
N ASP A 134 18.02 -43.07 7.52
CA ASP A 134 16.84 -42.79 6.69
C ASP A 134 15.70 -42.17 7.52
N LEU A 135 15.44 -42.70 8.72
CA LEU A 135 14.42 -42.15 9.62
C LEU A 135 14.78 -40.73 10.07
N LEU A 136 16.04 -40.48 10.43
CA LEU A 136 16.51 -39.14 10.78
C LEU A 136 16.38 -38.18 9.59
N GLY A 137 16.74 -38.62 8.38
CA GLY A 137 16.59 -37.81 7.17
C GLY A 137 15.14 -37.45 6.86
N ARG A 138 14.19 -38.37 7.06
CA ARG A 138 12.76 -38.09 6.90
C ARG A 138 12.23 -37.19 8.00
N ALA A 139 12.66 -37.37 9.24
CA ALA A 139 12.27 -36.54 10.37
C ALA A 139 12.75 -35.09 10.18
N ASP A 140 14.02 -34.89 9.82
CA ASP A 140 14.59 -33.58 9.53
C ASP A 140 13.89 -32.90 8.35
N SER A 141 13.61 -33.65 7.28
CA SER A 141 12.87 -33.11 6.13
C SER A 141 11.47 -32.63 6.52
N ARG A 142 10.76 -33.38 7.37
CA ARG A 142 9.43 -32.96 7.87
C ARG A 142 9.52 -31.79 8.85
N ALA A 143 10.55 -31.76 9.70
CA ALA A 143 10.80 -30.63 10.58
C ALA A 143 11.08 -29.34 9.77
N GLY A 144 11.85 -29.43 8.68
CA GLY A 144 12.11 -28.29 7.79
C GLY A 144 10.86 -27.77 7.07
N GLU A 145 10.02 -28.67 6.55
CA GLU A 145 8.73 -28.28 5.95
C GLU A 145 7.81 -27.59 6.96
N LEU A 146 7.72 -28.11 8.19
CA LEU A 146 6.94 -27.51 9.27
C LEU A 146 7.51 -26.14 9.66
N ALA A 147 8.83 -26.02 9.84
CA ALA A 147 9.48 -24.75 10.17
C ALA A 147 9.15 -23.68 9.12
N LYS A 148 9.27 -24.01 7.83
CA LYS A 148 8.92 -23.11 6.73
C LYS A 148 7.45 -22.65 6.79
N ALA A 149 6.52 -23.56 7.05
CA ALA A 149 5.11 -23.23 7.17
C ALA A 149 4.83 -22.33 8.38
N TYR A 150 5.46 -22.61 9.53
CA TYR A 150 5.32 -21.80 10.74
C TYR A 150 5.93 -20.40 10.55
N ASP A 151 7.11 -20.29 9.95
CA ASP A 151 7.74 -18.99 9.67
C ASP A 151 6.87 -18.14 8.74
N GLN A 152 6.32 -18.74 7.68
CA GLN A 152 5.38 -18.06 6.79
C GLN A 152 4.12 -17.58 7.53
N SER A 153 3.54 -18.45 8.37
CA SER A 153 2.35 -18.10 9.16
C SER A 153 2.63 -16.99 10.17
N ARG A 154 3.83 -16.99 10.79
CA ARG A 154 4.26 -16.01 11.77
C ARG A 154 4.49 -14.65 11.11
N VAL A 155 5.18 -14.60 9.97
CA VAL A 155 5.37 -13.36 9.21
C VAL A 155 4.02 -12.79 8.77
N ALA A 156 3.11 -13.63 8.27
CA ALA A 156 1.76 -13.19 7.89
C ALA A 156 0.96 -12.65 9.10
N GLY A 157 1.05 -13.32 10.26
CA GLY A 157 0.41 -12.88 11.50
C GLY A 157 0.95 -11.53 11.99
N LEU A 158 2.28 -11.38 12.03
CA LEU A 158 2.93 -10.12 12.41
C LEU A 158 2.59 -8.99 11.44
N ALA A 159 2.51 -9.27 10.13
CA ALA A 159 2.08 -8.29 9.14
C ALA A 159 0.62 -7.84 9.38
N CYS A 160 -0.27 -8.77 9.72
CA CYS A 160 -1.66 -8.45 10.07
C CYS A 160 -1.73 -7.56 11.33
N GLU A 161 -0.99 -7.93 12.38
CA GLU A 161 -0.93 -7.16 13.62
C GLU A 161 -0.37 -5.75 13.39
N ARG A 162 0.76 -5.61 12.69
CA ARG A 162 1.35 -4.31 12.37
C ARG A 162 0.44 -3.46 11.49
N SER A 163 -0.26 -4.07 10.53
CA SER A 163 -1.24 -3.36 9.70
C SER A 163 -2.38 -2.81 10.56
N TYR A 164 -2.92 -3.62 11.47
CA TYR A 164 -3.95 -3.16 12.40
C TYR A 164 -3.44 -2.05 13.33
N GLN A 165 -2.24 -2.21 13.92
CA GLN A 165 -1.61 -1.18 14.74
C GLN A 165 -1.43 0.14 13.99
N SER A 166 -1.07 0.09 12.70
CA SER A 166 -0.93 1.31 11.89
C SER A 166 -2.24 2.10 11.69
N LEU A 167 -3.39 1.45 11.88
CA LEU A 167 -4.72 2.06 11.82
C LEU A 167 -5.15 2.66 13.17
N ILE A 168 -4.74 2.07 14.29
CA ILE A 168 -5.19 2.47 15.64
C ILE A 168 -4.24 3.45 16.33
N THR A 169 -2.93 3.40 16.09
CA THR A 169 -1.94 4.25 16.78
C THR A 169 -1.81 5.64 16.13
N SER A 170 -2.82 6.09 15.38
CA SER A 170 -2.83 7.40 14.72
C SER A 170 -3.71 8.45 15.40
N GLU A 171 -4.07 8.24 16.66
CA GLU A 171 -4.61 9.27 17.57
C GLU A 171 -3.50 10.01 18.32
#